data_AF-A0A8S8YA69-F1
#
_entry.id   AF-A0A8S8YA69-F1
#
_cell.length_a   1.000
_cell.length_b   1.000
_cell.length_c   1.000
_cell.angle_alpha   90.00
_cell.angle_beta   90.00
_cell.angle_gamma   90.00
#
_symmetry.space_group_name_H-M   'P 1'
#
loop_
_entity.id
_entity.type
_entity.pdbx_description
1 polymer ?
#
loop_
_entity_poly.entity_id
_entity_poly.type
_entity_poly.pdbx_seq_one_letter_code
_entity_poly.pdbx_strand_id
1 'polypeptide(L)'
;MRVVLVVDADEEFVVGDVFEEDEMLWRIHQIERRDGRQVTAETAASIARITALRTDMVRVKLTLTRGEDSTPDVIVVPQETTFTGSHLMEHNGETWRIRAIHTGTGRTMRGTVEAPDIKRMYLHEPPKGEHFAPRTPRERRQAWKEGRLGFNPNPERPKEHVKKGVNPNANRGRSKKKKRK
;
A
#
# COMPACT_ATOMS: atom_id res chain seq x y z
N MET A 1 5.66 20.15 -24.46
CA MET A 1 4.39 20.69 -24.98
C MET A 1 4.35 22.17 -24.64
N ARG A 2 3.82 23.02 -25.52
CA ARG A 2 3.60 24.44 -25.26
C ARG A 2 2.12 24.72 -25.42
N VAL A 3 1.53 25.38 -24.44
CA VAL A 3 0.12 25.78 -24.42
C VAL A 3 0.05 27.31 -24.51
N VAL A 4 -1.00 27.84 -25.13
CA VAL A 4 -1.30 29.27 -25.15
C VAL A 4 -2.64 29.46 -24.45
N LEU A 5 -2.63 30.18 -23.35
CA LEU A 5 -3.82 30.51 -22.58
C LEU A 5 -4.18 31.99 -22.81
N VAL A 6 -5.47 32.28 -22.91
CA VAL A 6 -5.99 33.65 -22.94
C VAL A 6 -6.42 34.01 -21.52
N VAL A 7 -5.77 35.01 -20.95
CA VAL A 7 -5.96 35.44 -19.55
C VAL A 7 -5.99 36.96 -19.49
N ASP A 8 -6.61 37.51 -18.45
CA ASP A 8 -6.62 38.95 -18.23
C ASP A 8 -5.22 39.47 -17.88
N ALA A 9 -4.95 40.73 -18.26
CA ALA A 9 -3.61 41.30 -18.15
C ALA A 9 -3.16 41.52 -16.69
N ASP A 10 -4.11 41.71 -15.79
CA ASP A 10 -3.95 41.92 -14.35
C ASP A 10 -4.07 40.64 -13.53
N GLU A 11 -4.37 39.49 -14.16
CA GLU A 11 -4.39 38.19 -13.48
C GLU A 11 -3.03 37.92 -12.84
N GLU A 12 -3.03 37.64 -11.54
CA GLU A 12 -1.82 37.33 -10.78
C GLU A 12 -1.59 35.81 -10.76
N PHE A 13 -0.38 35.41 -11.13
CA PHE A 13 0.06 34.01 -11.05
C PHE A 13 1.07 33.87 -9.93
N VAL A 14 0.89 32.84 -9.11
CA VAL A 14 1.78 32.51 -8.00
C VAL A 14 2.37 31.11 -8.21
N VAL A 15 3.66 30.95 -7.88
CA VAL A 15 4.31 29.64 -7.86
C VAL A 15 3.58 28.75 -6.86
N GLY A 16 3.11 27.60 -7.33
CA GLY A 16 2.29 26.67 -6.56
C GLY A 16 0.82 26.64 -6.97
N ASP A 17 0.33 27.63 -7.71
CA ASP A 17 -1.04 27.63 -8.23
C ASP A 17 -1.27 26.42 -9.14
N VAL A 18 -2.49 25.89 -9.07
CA VAL A 18 -2.92 24.72 -9.83
C VAL A 18 -4.03 25.14 -10.78
N PHE A 19 -3.89 24.79 -12.05
CA PHE A 19 -4.89 25.01 -13.08
C PHE A 19 -5.15 23.72 -13.85
N GLU A 20 -6.32 23.65 -14.48
CA GLU A 20 -6.72 22.55 -15.34
C GLU A 20 -6.47 22.92 -16.80
N GLU A 21 -5.87 22.01 -17.56
CA GLU A 21 -5.72 22.12 -19.02
C GLU A 21 -5.66 20.71 -19.61
N ASP A 22 -6.46 20.46 -20.66
CA ASP A 22 -6.55 19.15 -21.34
C ASP A 22 -6.92 18.00 -20.37
N GLU A 23 -7.90 18.25 -19.48
CA GLU A 23 -8.35 17.31 -18.43
C GLU A 23 -7.25 16.91 -17.43
N MET A 24 -6.12 17.63 -17.41
CA MET A 24 -4.98 17.39 -16.52
C MET A 24 -4.77 18.58 -15.59
N LEU A 25 -4.33 18.31 -14.36
CA LEU A 25 -3.96 19.36 -13.41
C LEU A 25 -2.48 19.69 -13.54
N TRP A 26 -2.19 20.99 -13.60
CA TRP A 26 -0.84 21.53 -13.75
C TRP A 26 -0.54 22.49 -12.61
N ARG A 27 0.56 22.28 -11.91
CA ARG A 27 1.06 23.17 -10.86
C ARG A 27 2.15 24.07 -11.41
N ILE A 28 2.05 25.38 -11.19
CA ILE A 28 3.10 26.33 -11.53
C ILE A 28 4.36 26.01 -10.73
N HIS A 29 5.45 25.71 -11.44
CA HIS A 29 6.76 25.41 -10.86
C HIS A 29 7.71 26.60 -10.94
N GLN A 30 7.62 27.41 -12.00
CA GLN A 30 8.51 28.54 -12.21
C GLN A 30 7.81 29.64 -13.01
N ILE A 31 7.98 30.89 -12.59
CA ILE A 31 7.54 32.08 -13.30
C ILE A 31 8.78 32.87 -13.71
N GLU A 32 8.84 33.25 -14.98
CA GLU A 32 9.90 34.07 -15.54
C GLU A 32 9.31 35.36 -16.09
N ARG A 33 9.84 36.50 -15.63
CA ARG A 33 9.50 37.83 -16.10
C ARG A 33 10.14 38.13 -17.45
N ARG A 34 9.64 39.17 -18.13
CA ARG A 34 10.23 39.69 -19.38
C ARG A 34 11.67 40.19 -19.27
N ASP A 35 12.13 40.52 -18.06
CA ASP A 35 13.52 40.88 -17.78
C ASP A 35 14.44 39.65 -17.54
N GLY A 36 13.88 38.44 -17.64
CA GLY A 36 14.59 37.17 -17.45
C GLY A 36 14.73 36.74 -15.98
N ARG A 37 14.21 37.52 -15.02
CA ARG A 37 14.26 37.14 -13.60
C ARG A 37 13.21 36.09 -13.27
N GLN A 38 13.59 35.14 -12.41
CA GLN A 38 12.66 34.22 -11.79
C GLN A 38 12.01 34.87 -10.57
N VAL A 39 10.69 34.76 -10.47
CA VAL A 39 9.89 35.35 -9.39
C VAL A 39 8.90 34.32 -8.85
N THR A 40 8.40 34.56 -7.64
CA THR A 40 7.41 33.68 -6.98
C THR A 40 5.98 34.07 -7.28
N ALA A 41 5.73 35.31 -7.70
CA ALA A 41 4.42 35.79 -8.11
C ALA A 41 4.59 36.91 -9.15
N GLU A 42 3.66 37.02 -10.10
CA GLU A 42 3.63 38.11 -11.07
C GLU A 42 2.28 38.24 -11.80
N THR A 43 1.98 39.44 -12.28
CA THR A 43 0.85 39.71 -13.20
C THR A 43 1.10 39.21 -14.62
N ALA A 44 0.05 38.73 -15.30
CA ALA A 44 0.12 38.18 -16.66
C ALA A 44 0.84 39.11 -17.64
N ALA A 45 0.63 40.42 -17.54
CA ALA A 45 1.27 41.43 -18.37
C ALA A 45 2.81 41.42 -18.30
N SER A 46 3.37 41.13 -17.14
CA SER A 46 4.82 41.20 -16.86
C SER A 46 5.54 39.86 -17.01
N ILE A 47 4.80 38.77 -17.15
CA ILE A 47 5.31 37.43 -17.35
C ILE A 47 5.76 37.25 -18.80
N ALA A 48 6.92 36.60 -18.98
CA ALA A 48 7.37 36.10 -20.28
C ALA A 48 7.00 34.62 -20.46
N ARG A 49 7.14 33.82 -19.40
CA ARG A 49 6.93 32.38 -19.44
C ARG A 49 6.58 31.83 -18.06
N ILE A 50 5.63 30.90 -18.05
CA ILE A 50 5.35 30.03 -16.91
C ILE A 50 5.77 28.60 -17.30
N THR A 51 6.46 27.92 -16.39
CA THR A 51 6.68 26.48 -16.45
C THR A 51 5.81 25.82 -15.40
N ALA A 52 4.94 24.91 -15.84
CA ALA A 52 4.08 24.12 -14.96
C ALA A 52 4.40 22.63 -15.09
N LEU A 53 4.21 21.89 -14.00
CA LEU A 53 4.38 20.45 -13.93
C LEU A 53 3.03 19.79 -13.70
N ARG A 54 2.76 18.72 -14.45
CA ARG A 54 1.56 17.90 -14.26
C ARG A 54 1.53 17.33 -12.83
N THR A 55 0.41 17.49 -12.12
CA THR A 55 0.28 17.14 -10.69
C THR A 55 -0.86 16.17 -10.38
N ASP A 56 -1.80 15.93 -11.28
CA ASP A 56 -2.89 14.96 -11.10
C ASP A 56 -2.38 13.52 -10.91
N MET A 57 -1.30 13.16 -11.61
CA MET A 57 -0.72 11.82 -11.62
C MET A 57 0.75 11.83 -11.20
N VAL A 58 1.12 10.92 -10.31
CA VAL A 58 2.46 10.77 -9.75
C VAL A 58 3.08 9.45 -10.20
N ARG A 59 4.35 9.52 -10.60
CA ARG A 59 5.17 8.35 -10.96
C ARG A 59 5.94 7.86 -9.74
N VAL A 60 5.55 6.71 -9.20
CA VAL A 60 6.24 6.07 -8.08
C VAL A 60 7.16 4.98 -8.59
N LYS A 61 8.47 5.10 -8.28
CA LYS A 61 9.46 4.08 -8.66
C LYS A 61 9.32 2.86 -7.75
N LEU A 62 9.41 1.67 -8.33
CA LEU A 62 9.31 0.39 -7.66
C LEU A 62 10.64 -0.37 -7.75
N THR A 63 10.89 -1.22 -6.78
CA THR A 63 11.90 -2.27 -6.85
C THR A 63 11.24 -3.56 -6.38
N LEU A 64 11.05 -4.48 -7.31
CA LEU A 64 10.39 -5.76 -7.12
C LEU A 64 11.46 -6.82 -6.83
N THR A 65 11.43 -7.42 -5.63
CA THR A 65 12.42 -8.41 -5.21
C THR A 65 11.79 -9.78 -5.01
N ARG A 66 12.35 -10.77 -5.70
CA ARG A 66 11.99 -12.21 -5.61
C ARG A 66 13.23 -13.02 -5.29
N GLY A 67 13.26 -13.67 -4.13
CA GLY A 67 14.48 -14.31 -3.65
C GLY A 67 15.66 -13.32 -3.64
N GLU A 68 16.66 -13.58 -4.48
CA GLU A 68 17.87 -12.77 -4.64
C GLU A 68 17.79 -11.77 -5.81
N ASP A 69 16.80 -11.95 -6.70
CA ASP A 69 16.63 -11.13 -7.90
C ASP A 69 15.83 -9.88 -7.60
N SER A 70 16.27 -8.74 -8.14
CA SER A 70 15.55 -7.46 -8.00
C SER A 70 15.41 -6.76 -9.34
N THR A 71 14.19 -6.35 -9.68
CA THR A 71 13.86 -5.66 -10.93
C THR A 71 13.28 -4.26 -10.65
N PRO A 72 13.72 -3.22 -11.36
CA PRO A 72 13.13 -1.89 -11.25
C PRO A 72 11.84 -1.78 -12.08
N ASP A 73 10.85 -1.05 -11.57
CA ASP A 73 9.64 -0.73 -12.33
C ASP A 73 9.09 0.65 -11.91
N VAL A 74 8.00 1.11 -12.53
CA VAL A 74 7.30 2.36 -12.20
C VAL A 74 5.79 2.14 -12.28
N ILE A 75 5.07 2.65 -11.30
CA ILE A 75 3.60 2.76 -11.35
C ILE A 75 3.21 4.25 -11.44
N VAL A 76 2.15 4.54 -12.19
CA VAL A 76 1.56 5.88 -12.26
C VAL A 76 0.21 5.84 -11.57
N VAL A 77 0.03 6.70 -10.58
CA VAL A 77 -1.18 6.72 -9.74
C VAL A 77 -1.64 8.16 -9.49
N PRO A 78 -2.92 8.39 -9.16
CA PRO A 78 -3.39 9.70 -8.74
C PRO A 78 -2.61 10.24 -7.53
N GLN A 79 -2.43 11.55 -7.42
CA GLN A 79 -1.72 12.19 -6.30
C GLN A 79 -2.32 11.89 -4.92
N GLU A 80 -3.62 11.62 -4.84
CA GLU A 80 -4.31 11.28 -3.60
C GLU A 80 -4.08 9.83 -3.15
N THR A 81 -3.42 9.02 -3.99
CA THR A 81 -3.15 7.61 -3.69
C THR A 81 -2.19 7.52 -2.51
N THR A 82 -2.54 6.69 -1.54
CA THR A 82 -1.67 6.40 -0.40
C THR A 82 -1.17 4.96 -0.43
N PHE A 83 0.04 4.76 0.06
CA PHE A 83 0.65 3.43 0.20
C PHE A 83 1.03 3.19 1.65
N THR A 84 0.72 1.99 2.15
CA THR A 84 1.00 1.61 3.53
C THR A 84 2.08 0.54 3.60
N GLY A 85 3.14 0.81 4.35
CA GLY A 85 4.19 -0.18 4.61
C GLY A 85 3.61 -1.46 5.22
N SER A 86 4.20 -2.59 4.83
CA SER A 86 3.78 -3.96 5.17
C SER A 86 2.43 -4.43 4.61
N HIS A 87 1.73 -3.63 3.82
CA HIS A 87 0.50 -4.07 3.13
C HIS A 87 0.79 -4.82 1.84
N LEU A 88 -0.21 -5.54 1.35
CA LEU A 88 -0.21 -6.17 0.04
C LEU A 88 -0.77 -5.18 -0.99
N MET A 89 -0.23 -5.20 -2.20
CA MET A 89 -0.72 -4.48 -3.36
C MET A 89 -0.65 -5.36 -4.60
N GLU A 90 -1.50 -5.09 -5.57
CA GLU A 90 -1.42 -5.71 -6.89
C GLU A 90 -0.62 -4.82 -7.85
N HIS A 91 0.27 -5.44 -8.63
CA HIS A 91 1.06 -4.77 -9.66
C HIS A 91 1.37 -5.77 -10.77
N ASN A 92 1.09 -5.39 -12.03
CA ASN A 92 1.26 -6.25 -13.20
C ASN A 92 0.60 -7.64 -13.08
N GLY A 93 -0.58 -7.72 -12.44
CA GLY A 93 -1.32 -8.97 -12.24
C GLY A 93 -0.78 -9.88 -11.14
N GLU A 94 0.20 -9.42 -10.37
CA GLU A 94 0.81 -10.17 -9.27
C GLU A 94 0.63 -9.43 -7.94
N THR A 95 0.46 -10.19 -6.85
CA THR A 95 0.41 -9.63 -5.51
C THR A 95 1.82 -9.45 -4.95
N TRP A 96 2.10 -8.29 -4.39
CA TRP A 96 3.37 -7.93 -3.78
C TRP A 96 3.17 -7.36 -2.38
N ARG A 97 4.12 -7.58 -1.48
CA ARG A 97 4.15 -6.93 -0.17
C ARG A 97 5.03 -5.69 -0.21
N ILE A 98 4.49 -4.54 0.17
CA ILE A 98 5.26 -3.30 0.36
C ILE A 98 6.16 -3.50 1.57
N ARG A 99 7.44 -3.77 1.35
CA ARG A 99 8.43 -3.99 2.42
C ARG A 99 8.88 -2.68 3.05
N ALA A 100 9.04 -1.63 2.23
CA ALA A 100 9.55 -0.32 2.63
C ALA A 100 9.10 0.77 1.65
N ILE A 101 8.89 1.99 2.15
CA ILE A 101 8.62 3.19 1.35
C ILE A 101 9.71 4.21 1.65
N HIS A 102 10.36 4.76 0.62
CA HIS A 102 11.41 5.77 0.76
C HIS A 102 10.89 7.15 0.35
N THR A 103 10.94 8.11 1.26
CA THR A 103 10.43 9.49 1.07
C THR A 103 11.53 10.54 0.91
N GLY A 104 12.79 10.11 0.72
CA GLY A 104 13.94 11.00 0.67
C GLY A 104 14.55 11.33 2.03
N THR A 105 13.73 11.65 3.03
CA THR A 105 14.20 11.91 4.40
C THR A 105 14.51 10.60 5.14
N GLY A 106 13.85 9.51 4.76
CA GLY A 106 14.03 8.22 5.43
C GLY A 106 13.32 7.07 4.73
N ARG A 107 13.21 5.94 5.45
CA ARG A 107 12.46 4.75 5.02
C ARG A 107 11.36 4.44 6.03
N THR A 108 10.13 4.37 5.55
CA THR A 108 8.94 3.97 6.31
C THR A 108 8.72 2.48 6.12
N MET A 109 8.89 1.70 7.18
CA MET A 109 8.66 0.24 7.18
C MET A 109 7.21 -0.12 7.50
N ARG A 110 6.58 0.71 8.34
CA ARG A 110 5.19 0.63 8.80
C ARG A 110 4.68 2.06 8.90
N GLY A 111 3.55 2.34 8.28
CA GLY A 111 3.02 3.70 8.14
C GLY A 111 2.52 3.96 6.72
N THR A 112 1.60 4.90 6.61
CA THR A 112 0.96 5.31 5.35
C THR A 112 1.67 6.57 4.83
N VAL A 113 1.91 6.62 3.53
CA VAL A 113 2.58 7.72 2.85
C VAL A 113 1.81 8.06 1.58
N GLU A 114 1.66 9.35 1.28
CA GLU A 114 1.04 9.84 0.06
C GLU A 114 1.98 9.67 -1.14
N ALA A 115 1.44 9.29 -2.30
CA ALA A 115 2.19 9.04 -3.53
C ALA A 115 3.20 10.15 -3.90
N PRO A 116 2.87 11.46 -3.83
CA PRO A 116 3.80 12.56 -4.14
C PRO A 116 5.10 12.53 -3.32
N ASP A 117 5.03 12.08 -2.07
CA ASP A 117 6.18 12.06 -1.17
C ASP A 117 7.07 10.83 -1.38
N ILE A 118 6.64 9.86 -2.20
CA ILE A 118 7.36 8.60 -2.39
C ILE A 118 8.39 8.73 -3.51
N LYS A 119 9.67 8.63 -3.13
CA LYS A 119 10.77 8.49 -4.10
C LYS A 119 10.88 7.09 -4.67
N ARG A 120 10.72 6.06 -3.83
CA ARG A 120 10.78 4.64 -4.24
C ARG A 120 10.09 3.72 -3.23
N MET A 121 9.36 2.72 -3.72
CA MET A 121 8.85 1.61 -2.92
C MET A 121 9.63 0.32 -3.20
N TYR A 122 9.82 -0.46 -2.15
CA TYR A 122 10.45 -1.78 -2.21
C TYR A 122 9.39 -2.84 -1.97
N LEU A 123 9.17 -3.68 -2.96
CA LEU A 123 8.15 -4.70 -3.01
C LEU A 123 8.83 -6.06 -2.95
N HIS A 124 8.34 -6.91 -2.07
CA HIS A 124 8.83 -8.27 -1.93
C HIS A 124 7.71 -9.26 -2.23
N GLU A 125 8.08 -10.50 -2.48
CA GLU A 125 7.11 -11.59 -2.54
C GLU A 125 6.18 -11.55 -1.31
N PRO A 126 4.87 -11.74 -1.52
CA PRO A 126 3.94 -11.85 -0.41
C PRO A 126 4.38 -13.03 0.44
N PRO A 127 4.20 -12.97 1.77
CA PRO A 127 4.50 -14.11 2.63
C PRO A 127 3.76 -15.33 2.06
N LYS A 128 4.50 -16.40 1.73
CA LYS A 128 3.89 -17.66 1.33
C LYS A 128 2.86 -17.99 2.41
N GLY A 129 1.61 -18.24 2.02
CA GLY A 129 0.56 -18.64 2.95
C GLY A 129 1.06 -19.87 3.70
N GLU A 130 1.60 -19.66 4.89
CA GLU A 130 2.21 -20.72 5.67
C GLU A 130 1.12 -21.76 5.90
N HIS A 131 1.41 -23.02 5.55
CA HIS A 131 0.60 -24.15 5.91
C HIS A 131 0.51 -24.14 7.44
N PHE A 132 -0.57 -23.58 7.99
CA PHE A 132 -0.76 -23.48 9.42
C PHE A 132 -1.08 -24.87 9.94
N ALA A 133 -0.06 -25.62 10.34
CA ALA A 133 -0.21 -26.84 11.09
C ALA A 133 -0.35 -26.45 12.57
N PRO A 134 -1.58 -26.43 13.15
CA PRO A 134 -1.76 -26.08 14.55
C PRO A 134 -0.99 -27.08 15.43
N ARG A 135 -0.11 -26.57 16.29
CA ARG A 135 0.64 -27.40 17.24
C ARG A 135 -0.23 -27.84 18.43
N THR A 136 -1.32 -27.10 18.70
CA THR A 136 -2.24 -27.38 19.81
C THR A 136 -3.72 -27.45 19.39
N PRO A 137 -4.58 -28.16 20.15
CA PRO A 137 -6.04 -28.17 19.91
C PRO A 137 -6.72 -26.79 20.02
N ARG A 138 -6.11 -25.84 20.74
CA ARG A 138 -6.62 -24.47 20.87
C ARG A 138 -6.37 -23.67 19.59
N GLU A 139 -5.14 -23.71 19.09
CA GLU A 139 -4.74 -23.10 17.82
C GLU A 139 -5.55 -23.66 16.64
N ARG A 140 -5.81 -24.98 16.63
CA ARG A 140 -6.65 -25.61 15.60
C ARG A 140 -8.08 -25.06 15.59
N ARG A 141 -8.71 -24.92 16.77
CA ARG A 141 -10.07 -24.39 16.88
C ARG A 141 -10.15 -22.92 16.45
N GLN A 142 -9.10 -22.15 16.73
CA GLN A 142 -9.01 -20.75 16.32
C GLN A 142 -8.80 -20.62 14.82
N ALA A 143 -7.88 -21.40 14.23
CA ALA A 143 -7.68 -21.43 12.79
C ALA A 143 -8.88 -21.98 12.00
N TRP A 144 -9.66 -22.90 12.58
CA TRP A 144 -10.94 -23.35 12.00
C TRP A 144 -11.98 -22.22 11.98
N LYS A 145 -12.10 -21.45 13.09
CA LYS A 145 -12.98 -20.27 13.14
C LYS A 145 -12.56 -19.18 12.15
N GLU A 146 -11.26 -18.99 11.97
CA GLU A 146 -10.68 -17.98 11.08
C GLU A 146 -10.57 -18.45 9.62
N GLY A 147 -11.00 -19.69 9.28
CA GLY A 147 -10.91 -20.24 7.92
C GLY A 147 -9.48 -20.48 7.41
N ARG A 148 -8.48 -20.46 8.30
CA ARG A 148 -7.05 -20.62 8.00
C ARG A 148 -6.58 -22.07 7.94
N LEU A 149 -7.50 -23.00 8.21
CA LEU A 149 -7.24 -24.43 8.19
C LEU A 149 -7.51 -24.95 6.77
N GLY A 150 -6.46 -25.14 5.97
CA GLY A 150 -6.53 -25.82 4.67
C GLY A 150 -6.86 -27.31 4.82
N PHE A 151 -6.26 -28.19 4.00
CA PHE A 151 -6.39 -29.64 4.19
C PHE A 151 -5.61 -30.09 5.45
N ASN A 152 -6.31 -30.17 6.59
CA ASN A 152 -5.76 -30.60 7.87
C ASN A 152 -6.51 -31.86 8.37
N PRO A 153 -6.12 -33.06 7.90
CA PRO A 153 -6.74 -34.30 8.35
C PRO A 153 -6.55 -34.46 9.87
N ASN A 154 -7.52 -35.10 10.52
CA ASN A 154 -7.39 -35.37 11.96
C ASN A 154 -6.10 -36.18 12.18
N PRO A 155 -5.25 -35.81 13.17
CA PRO A 155 -4.05 -36.57 13.45
C PRO A 155 -4.44 -38.02 13.75
N GLU A 156 -3.88 -38.95 12.99
CA GLU A 156 -4.04 -40.38 13.25
C GLU A 156 -3.40 -40.66 14.61
N ARG A 157 -4.24 -41.04 15.57
CA ARG A 157 -3.73 -41.44 16.87
C ARG A 157 -2.91 -42.72 16.65
N PRO A 158 -1.67 -42.80 17.17
CA PRO A 158 -0.95 -44.07 17.19
C PRO A 158 -1.89 -45.14 17.75
N LYS A 159 -2.14 -46.19 16.98
CA LYS A 159 -2.81 -47.38 17.50
C LYS A 159 -1.81 -48.03 18.47
N GLU A 160 -2.30 -48.38 19.66
CA GLU A 160 -1.58 -48.95 20.82
C GLU A 160 -0.97 -47.89 21.78
N HIS A 161 -1.26 -47.84 23.08
CA HIS A 161 -1.81 -48.82 24.01
C HIS A 161 -3.04 -48.25 24.73
N VAL A 162 -4.22 -48.84 24.54
CA VAL A 162 -5.32 -48.65 25.50
C VAL A 162 -4.90 -49.37 26.78
N LYS A 163 -4.56 -48.61 27.83
CA LYS A 163 -4.34 -49.20 29.16
C LYS A 163 -5.58 -50.00 29.55
N LYS A 164 -5.39 -51.23 30.00
CA LYS A 164 -6.44 -52.15 30.46
C LYS A 164 -7.36 -51.41 31.45
N GLY A 165 -8.64 -51.22 31.08
CA GLY A 165 -9.65 -50.58 31.93
C GLY A 165 -10.18 -49.21 31.45
N VAL A 166 -9.67 -48.63 30.37
CA VAL A 166 -10.21 -47.35 29.83
C VAL A 166 -11.06 -47.61 28.58
N ASN A 167 -12.38 -47.43 28.70
CA ASN A 167 -13.29 -47.46 27.56
C ASN A 167 -13.40 -46.04 26.95
N PRO A 168 -12.88 -45.81 25.73
CA PRO A 168 -12.83 -44.47 25.14
C PRO A 168 -14.20 -43.94 24.69
N ASN A 169 -15.27 -44.76 24.75
CA ASN A 169 -16.61 -44.38 24.31
C ASN A 169 -17.60 -44.08 25.45
N ALA A 170 -17.11 -43.80 26.66
CA ALA A 170 -17.98 -43.44 27.78
C ALA A 170 -18.59 -42.04 27.57
N ASN A 171 -19.87 -42.02 27.19
CA ASN A 171 -20.66 -40.81 26.99
C ASN A 171 -20.79 -40.06 28.33
N ARG A 172 -19.98 -39.02 28.56
CA ARG A 172 -20.07 -38.19 29.77
C ARG A 172 -21.31 -37.30 29.69
N GLY A 173 -22.42 -37.82 30.23
CA GLY A 173 -23.65 -37.07 30.41
C GLY A 173 -23.41 -35.72 31.10
N ARG A 174 -23.91 -34.64 30.47
CA ARG A 174 -23.96 -33.27 30.99
C ARG A 174 -24.46 -33.26 32.44
N SER A 175 -23.63 -32.83 33.40
CA SER A 175 -24.16 -32.47 34.72
C SER A 175 -24.97 -31.17 34.60
N LYS A 176 -26.27 -31.25 34.88
CA LYS A 176 -27.15 -30.08 34.97
C LYS A 176 -26.69 -29.20 36.15
N LYS A 177 -26.23 -27.98 35.87
CA LYS A 177 -25.98 -26.96 36.91
C LYS A 177 -27.30 -26.66 37.66
N LYS A 178 -27.32 -26.87 38.98
CA LYS A 178 -28.42 -26.39 39.85
C LYS A 178 -28.47 -24.86 39.81
N LYS A 179 -29.63 -24.29 39.48
CA LYS A 179 -29.93 -22.85 39.67
C LYS A 179 -29.98 -22.56 41.17
N ARG A 180 -29.24 -21.54 41.63
CA ARG A 180 -29.41 -20.98 42.98
C ARG A 180 -30.60 -20.01 42.95
N LYS A 181 -31.42 -20.09 43.99
CA LYS A 181 -32.62 -19.28 44.23
C LYS A 181 -32.21 -17.93 44.82
#